data_AF-A0A2T8HNG6-F1
#
_entry.id   AF-A0A2T8HNG6-F1
#
_cell.length_a   1.000
_cell.length_b   1.000
_cell.length_c   1.000
_cell.angle_alpha   90.00
_cell.angle_beta   90.00
_cell.angle_gamma   90.00
#
_symmetry.space_group_name_H-M   'P 1'
#
loop_
_entity.id
_entity.type
_entity.pdbx_description
1 polymer ?
#
loop_
_entity_poly.entity_id
_entity_poly.type
_entity_poly.pdbx_seq_one_letter_code
_entity_poly.pdbx_strand_id
1 'polypeptide(L)'
;MSITFEHINTDWFNDQALRLPNYKVGRVNFGQGRSYIRLNQDGAPVESPLRLYTSLTTAINACAPMEQPLLEWYVKHGLKEAGRLLELSQHYGTLMHLEIGKFLINGEYDFDRVEFVVEDYLSAESYYQPDTKEWPEKLRNDLAAFIQFYIDYNIVPLGIEYVLLSERGYGTLIDLVCNMTIMVDGFSDTQVYKTGPRKGMPKECKIPRHIRAIINFKSGRHGFYRTNGLQLEAEHQLWEENFPDLPLDAACNWSPKEWRGETPTYNFKDWTGDITTAEVDAVMTLADIRYASKAESKTYTSIGGTFSIADRDQGLSGVIRKEGISEYVGKKFGYASPDMEPIVRPSAAAPVISEPTSNPLPF
;
A
#
# COMPACT_ATOMS: atom_id res chain seq x y z
N MET A 1 -5.48 -4.15 -23.65
CA MET A 1 -4.76 -3.98 -22.38
C MET A 1 -3.40 -4.58 -22.58
N SER A 2 -2.35 -3.76 -22.53
CA SER A 2 -0.96 -4.22 -22.60
C SER A 2 -0.51 -4.73 -21.24
N ILE A 3 0.34 -5.74 -21.26
CA ILE A 3 1.11 -6.18 -20.10
C ILE A 3 2.40 -5.36 -20.03
N THR A 4 2.77 -4.88 -18.83
CA THR A 4 4.02 -4.15 -18.59
C THR A 4 4.76 -4.73 -17.39
N PHE A 5 6.07 -4.48 -17.33
CA PHE A 5 6.92 -4.88 -16.21
C PHE A 5 7.87 -3.75 -15.83
N GLU A 6 8.06 -3.55 -14.53
CA GLU A 6 9.02 -2.62 -13.93
C GLU A 6 9.68 -3.22 -12.69
N HIS A 7 10.90 -2.76 -12.36
CA HIS A 7 11.54 -3.07 -11.09
C HIS A 7 11.00 -2.16 -10.01
N ILE A 8 10.76 -2.70 -8.82
CA ILE A 8 10.31 -1.94 -7.65
C ILE A 8 11.41 -1.99 -6.60
N ASN A 9 11.78 -0.80 -6.12
CA ASN A 9 12.77 -0.64 -5.06
C ASN A 9 12.11 -0.02 -3.85
N THR A 10 12.65 -0.33 -2.67
CA THR A 10 12.43 0.50 -1.47
C THR A 10 13.11 1.84 -1.68
N ASP A 11 12.40 2.94 -1.43
CA ASP A 11 12.96 4.29 -1.63
C ASP A 11 14.07 4.59 -0.63
N TRP A 12 13.85 4.27 0.65
CA TRP A 12 14.85 4.46 1.69
C TRP A 12 14.62 3.56 2.89
N PHE A 13 15.70 3.19 3.58
CA PHE A 13 15.64 2.55 4.89
C PHE A 13 16.90 2.87 5.72
N ASN A 14 16.76 2.79 7.04
CA ASN A 14 17.87 2.87 7.97
C ASN A 14 18.57 1.51 8.05
N ASP A 15 19.76 1.39 7.44
CA ASP A 15 20.53 0.14 7.36
C ASP A 15 21.11 -0.37 8.70
N GLN A 16 21.13 0.49 9.73
CA GLN A 16 21.49 0.09 11.09
C GLN A 16 20.29 -0.48 11.87
N ALA A 17 19.06 -0.18 11.42
CA ALA A 17 17.84 -0.58 12.11
C ALA A 17 17.05 -1.67 11.37
N LEU A 18 17.10 -1.66 10.04
CA LEU A 18 16.38 -2.58 9.16
C LEU A 18 17.30 -3.28 8.18
N ARG A 19 16.82 -4.40 7.62
CA ARG A 19 17.48 -5.18 6.57
C ARG A 19 16.54 -5.32 5.38
N LEU A 20 17.06 -5.18 4.15
CA LEU A 20 16.28 -5.55 2.97
C LEU A 20 15.95 -7.06 2.97
N PRO A 21 14.80 -7.45 2.42
CA PRO A 21 14.54 -8.86 2.13
C PRO A 21 15.64 -9.45 1.27
N ASN A 22 15.82 -10.77 1.34
CA ASN A 22 16.82 -11.49 0.53
C ASN A 22 16.42 -11.64 -0.95
N TYR A 23 15.40 -10.91 -1.40
CA TYR A 23 14.88 -10.89 -2.76
C TYR A 23 14.71 -9.44 -3.24
N LYS A 24 14.80 -9.24 -4.56
CA LYS A 24 14.36 -8.04 -5.26
C LYS A 24 12.91 -8.21 -5.71
N VAL A 25 12.24 -7.11 -6.07
CA VAL A 25 10.82 -7.15 -6.46
C VAL A 25 10.64 -6.58 -7.86
N GLY A 26 9.87 -7.30 -8.68
CA GLY A 26 9.33 -6.80 -9.94
C GLY A 26 7.83 -6.60 -9.83
N ARG A 27 7.27 -5.66 -10.60
CA ARG A 27 5.83 -5.43 -10.72
C ARG A 27 5.38 -5.67 -12.15
N VAL A 28 4.34 -6.48 -12.30
CA VAL A 28 3.67 -6.77 -13.57
C VAL A 28 2.29 -6.11 -13.54
N ASN A 29 2.03 -5.24 -14.52
CA ASN A 29 0.71 -4.64 -14.71
C ASN A 29 0.02 -5.28 -15.91
N PHE A 30 -1.26 -5.62 -15.78
CA PHE A 30 -2.01 -6.33 -16.84
C PHE A 30 -3.42 -5.78 -17.05
N GLY A 31 -3.53 -4.45 -16.92
CA GLY A 31 -4.70 -3.64 -17.27
C GLY A 31 -5.81 -3.64 -16.22
N GLN A 32 -6.23 -4.79 -15.71
CA GLN A 32 -7.25 -4.86 -14.65
C GLN A 32 -6.67 -4.85 -13.24
N GLY A 33 -5.38 -4.52 -13.10
CA GLY A 33 -4.64 -4.45 -11.83
C GLY A 33 -3.21 -4.94 -11.99
N ARG A 34 -2.58 -5.21 -10.84
CA ARG A 34 -1.12 -5.37 -10.72
C ARG A 34 -0.75 -6.47 -9.73
N SER A 35 0.33 -7.17 -10.04
CA SER A 35 0.94 -8.17 -9.15
C SER A 35 2.45 -7.97 -9.09
N TYR A 36 3.07 -8.49 -8.04
CA TYR A 36 4.50 -8.51 -7.86
C TYR A 36 5.07 -9.90 -8.13
N ILE A 37 6.37 -9.97 -8.39
CA ILE A 37 7.14 -11.20 -8.52
C ILE A 37 8.45 -11.06 -7.74
N ARG A 38 8.95 -12.16 -7.20
CA ARG A 38 10.27 -12.22 -6.58
C ARG A 38 11.36 -12.34 -7.63
N LEU A 39 12.39 -11.53 -7.47
CA LEU A 39 13.59 -11.54 -8.28
C LEU A 39 14.80 -11.88 -7.41
N ASN A 40 15.77 -12.60 -7.96
CA ASN A 40 17.06 -12.82 -7.31
C ASN A 40 17.92 -11.54 -7.39
N GLN A 41 19.15 -11.61 -6.87
CA GLN A 41 20.05 -10.45 -6.88
C GLN A 41 20.46 -10.00 -8.30
N ASP A 42 20.44 -10.91 -9.27
CA ASP A 42 20.69 -10.61 -10.69
C ASP A 42 19.46 -10.04 -11.41
N GLY A 43 18.33 -9.91 -10.70
CA GLY A 43 17.07 -9.39 -11.24
C GLY A 43 16.23 -10.42 -12.00
N ALA A 44 16.58 -11.71 -11.95
CA ALA A 44 15.84 -12.79 -12.59
C ALA A 44 14.73 -13.35 -11.68
N PRO A 45 13.57 -13.77 -12.21
CA PRO A 45 12.52 -14.42 -11.44
C PRO A 45 13.04 -15.62 -10.63
N VAL A 46 12.68 -15.69 -9.34
CA VAL A 46 13.14 -16.76 -8.43
C VAL A 46 12.30 -18.02 -8.58
N GLU A 47 11.00 -17.87 -8.84
CA GLU A 47 10.03 -18.95 -8.78
C GLU A 47 9.73 -19.53 -10.17
N SER A 48 9.73 -20.87 -10.22
CA SER A 48 9.42 -21.66 -11.40
C SER A 48 8.47 -22.79 -11.01
N PRO A 49 7.21 -22.80 -11.47
CA PRO A 49 6.59 -21.79 -12.33
C PRO A 49 6.50 -20.39 -11.67
N LEU A 50 6.37 -19.35 -12.50
CA LEU A 50 6.26 -17.97 -12.03
C LEU A 50 5.07 -17.83 -11.07
N ARG A 51 5.32 -17.25 -9.89
CA ARG A 51 4.29 -16.95 -8.90
C ARG A 51 3.95 -15.46 -8.91
N LEU A 52 2.65 -15.15 -8.91
CA LEU A 52 2.16 -13.79 -8.77
C LEU A 52 1.75 -13.50 -7.33
N TYR A 53 2.25 -12.38 -6.80
CA TYR A 53 1.82 -11.81 -5.54
C TYR A 53 0.85 -10.67 -5.82
N THR A 54 -0.44 -10.87 -5.60
CA THR A 54 -1.46 -9.85 -5.90
C THR A 54 -1.20 -8.58 -5.09
N SER A 55 -1.26 -7.41 -5.72
CA SER A 55 -1.12 -6.16 -4.96
C SER A 55 -2.23 -6.05 -3.92
N LEU A 56 -1.86 -5.68 -2.69
CA LEU A 56 -2.80 -5.58 -1.57
C LEU A 56 -4.01 -4.69 -1.91
N THR A 57 -3.77 -3.53 -2.53
CA THR A 57 -4.84 -2.64 -3.00
C THR A 57 -5.74 -3.27 -4.07
N THR A 58 -5.20 -4.10 -4.95
CA THR A 58 -5.98 -4.85 -5.96
C THR A 58 -6.81 -5.94 -5.29
N ALA A 59 -6.24 -6.67 -4.33
CA ALA A 59 -6.94 -7.69 -3.57
C ALA A 59 -8.15 -7.11 -2.80
N ILE A 60 -7.93 -6.03 -2.04
CA ILE A 60 -8.98 -5.36 -1.26
C ILE A 60 -10.06 -4.79 -2.18
N ASN A 61 -9.69 -4.01 -3.21
CA ASN A 61 -10.67 -3.39 -4.10
C ASN A 61 -11.55 -4.41 -4.85
N ALA A 62 -11.04 -5.62 -5.12
CA ALA A 62 -11.77 -6.65 -5.85
C ALA A 62 -12.63 -7.55 -4.94
N CYS A 63 -12.35 -7.59 -3.64
CA CYS A 63 -12.90 -8.60 -2.74
C CYS A 63 -13.65 -8.02 -1.54
N ALA A 64 -13.33 -6.81 -1.10
CA ALA A 64 -14.09 -6.11 -0.08
C ALA A 64 -15.30 -5.38 -0.70
N PRO A 65 -16.43 -5.29 0.01
CA PRO A 65 -17.56 -4.49 -0.44
C PRO A 65 -17.17 -3.01 -0.51
N MET A 66 -17.74 -2.30 -1.49
CA MET A 66 -17.60 -0.84 -1.54
C MET A 66 -18.30 -0.21 -0.34
N GLU A 67 -17.61 0.71 0.32
CA GLU A 67 -18.16 1.47 1.45
C GLU A 67 -19.35 2.33 0.98
N GLN A 68 -20.42 2.37 1.79
CA GLN A 68 -21.66 3.07 1.45
C GLN A 68 -21.44 4.55 1.03
N PRO A 69 -20.62 5.36 1.73
CA PRO A 69 -20.38 6.74 1.32
C PRO A 69 -19.70 6.87 -0.05
N LEU A 70 -18.84 5.91 -0.41
CA LEU A 70 -18.18 5.90 -1.71
C LEU A 70 -19.18 5.53 -2.82
N LEU A 71 -20.06 4.57 -2.56
CA LEU A 71 -21.14 4.23 -3.49
C LEU A 71 -22.06 5.42 -3.75
N GLU A 72 -22.48 6.11 -2.69
CA GLU A 72 -23.30 7.33 -2.79
C GLU A 72 -22.57 8.43 -3.58
N TRP A 73 -21.25 8.56 -3.40
CA TRP A 73 -20.44 9.49 -4.16
C TRP A 73 -20.38 9.14 -5.66
N TYR A 74 -20.26 7.86 -6.02
CA TYR A 74 -20.35 7.39 -7.41
C TYR A 74 -21.72 7.70 -8.02
N VAL A 75 -22.80 7.46 -7.27
CA VAL A 75 -24.18 7.75 -7.70
C VAL A 75 -24.36 9.26 -7.94
N LYS A 76 -23.81 10.11 -7.06
CA LYS A 76 -23.91 11.56 -7.16
C LYS A 76 -23.25 12.11 -8.43
N HIS A 77 -22.05 11.64 -8.78
CA HIS A 77 -21.27 12.20 -9.90
C HIS A 77 -21.53 11.47 -11.22
N GLY A 78 -22.03 10.24 -11.17
CA GLY A 78 -22.09 9.35 -12.33
C GLY A 78 -20.70 8.79 -12.68
N LEU A 79 -20.69 7.64 -13.35
CA LEU A 79 -19.47 6.83 -13.53
C LEU A 79 -18.32 7.58 -14.23
N LYS A 80 -18.63 8.39 -15.25
CA LYS A 80 -17.61 9.10 -16.03
C LYS A 80 -16.89 10.16 -15.19
N GLU A 81 -17.64 11.00 -14.49
CA GLU A 81 -17.06 12.07 -13.68
C GLU A 81 -16.41 11.51 -12.42
N ALA A 82 -17.03 10.50 -11.79
CA ALA A 82 -16.42 9.78 -10.68
C ALA A 82 -15.07 9.15 -11.09
N GLY A 83 -14.96 8.60 -12.29
CA GLY A 83 -13.70 8.08 -12.85
C GLY A 83 -12.63 9.17 -13.02
N ARG A 84 -13.00 10.33 -13.57
CA ARG A 84 -12.10 11.49 -13.73
C ARG A 84 -11.58 11.99 -12.37
N LEU A 85 -12.48 12.17 -11.40
CA LEU A 85 -12.15 12.65 -10.06
C LEU A 85 -11.31 11.63 -9.27
N LEU A 86 -11.52 10.33 -9.51
CA LEU A 86 -10.67 9.27 -8.94
C LEU A 86 -9.25 9.34 -9.51
N GLU A 87 -9.10 9.48 -10.83
CA GLU A 87 -7.80 9.65 -11.49
C GLU A 87 -7.08 10.90 -10.98
N LEU A 88 -7.79 12.03 -10.84
CA LEU A 88 -7.27 13.26 -10.24
C LEU A 88 -6.75 13.01 -8.81
N SER A 89 -7.53 12.30 -8.00
CA SER A 89 -7.16 11.96 -6.62
C SER A 89 -5.97 11.00 -6.54
N GLN A 90 -5.83 10.10 -7.50
CA GLN A 90 -4.70 9.17 -7.61
C GLN A 90 -3.41 9.94 -7.95
N HIS A 91 -3.44 10.80 -8.96
CA HIS A 91 -2.26 11.61 -9.30
C HIS A 91 -1.84 12.54 -8.16
N TYR A 92 -2.79 13.20 -7.50
CA TYR A 92 -2.47 14.04 -6.33
C TYR A 92 -1.92 13.20 -5.18
N GLY A 93 -2.51 12.03 -4.91
CA GLY A 93 -2.05 11.11 -3.87
C GLY A 93 -0.60 10.68 -4.07
N THR A 94 -0.23 10.32 -5.30
CA THR A 94 1.16 9.98 -5.67
C THR A 94 2.10 11.16 -5.41
N LEU A 95 1.76 12.37 -5.88
CA LEU A 95 2.58 13.55 -5.64
C LEU A 95 2.79 13.81 -4.14
N MET A 96 1.71 13.73 -3.35
CA MET A 96 1.77 13.92 -1.90
C MET A 96 2.68 12.89 -1.21
N HIS A 97 2.60 11.62 -1.61
CA HIS A 97 3.46 10.56 -1.08
C HIS A 97 4.94 10.83 -1.42
N LEU A 98 5.24 11.19 -2.67
CA LEU A 98 6.61 11.51 -3.11
C LEU A 98 7.22 12.65 -2.29
N GLU A 99 6.48 13.74 -2.05
CA GLU A 99 7.00 14.87 -1.29
C GLU A 99 7.13 14.58 0.21
N ILE A 100 6.22 13.78 0.78
CA ILE A 100 6.38 13.27 2.16
C ILE A 100 7.67 12.44 2.26
N GLY A 101 7.89 11.51 1.31
CA GLY A 101 9.10 10.69 1.27
C GLY A 101 10.37 11.53 1.18
N LYS A 102 10.40 12.54 0.30
CA LYS A 102 11.54 13.48 0.18
C LYS A 102 11.81 14.23 1.48
N PHE A 103 10.78 14.74 2.16
CA PHE A 103 10.95 15.39 3.46
C PHE A 103 11.55 14.43 4.49
N LEU A 104 11.03 13.20 4.60
CA LEU A 104 11.51 12.22 5.56
C LEU A 104 12.96 11.80 5.31
N ILE A 105 13.40 11.75 4.06
CA ILE A 105 14.79 11.40 3.67
C ILE A 105 15.74 12.59 3.91
N ASN A 106 15.34 13.79 3.51
CA ASN A 106 16.24 14.96 3.53
C ASN A 106 16.26 15.67 4.89
N GLY A 107 15.20 15.51 5.71
CA GLY A 107 15.02 16.22 6.98
C GLY A 107 14.63 17.69 6.83
N GLU A 108 14.42 18.17 5.61
CA GLU A 108 14.00 19.54 5.31
C GLU A 108 13.04 19.57 4.10
N TYR A 109 12.24 20.63 4.01
CA TYR A 109 11.32 20.86 2.90
C TYR A 109 11.19 22.36 2.59
N ASP A 110 11.31 22.72 1.31
CA ASP A 110 11.23 24.10 0.83
C ASP A 110 9.82 24.42 0.31
N PHE A 111 9.05 25.17 1.11
CA PHE A 111 7.67 25.54 0.80
C PHE A 111 7.54 26.57 -0.34
N ASP A 112 8.59 27.33 -0.63
CA ASP A 112 8.57 28.34 -1.70
C ASP A 112 8.68 27.68 -3.08
N ARG A 113 9.15 26.42 -3.13
CA ARG A 113 9.31 25.65 -4.39
C ARG A 113 8.13 24.78 -4.77
N VAL A 114 7.06 24.74 -3.97
CA VAL A 114 5.91 23.84 -4.21
C VAL A 114 5.26 24.05 -5.59
N GLU A 115 5.24 25.28 -6.11
CA GLU A 115 4.73 25.54 -7.47
C GLU A 115 5.52 24.78 -8.53
N PHE A 116 6.85 24.86 -8.50
CA PHE A 116 7.71 24.12 -9.42
C PHE A 116 7.59 22.60 -9.24
N VAL A 117 7.46 22.12 -8.00
CA VAL A 117 7.27 20.69 -7.71
C VAL A 117 6.00 20.15 -8.39
N VAL A 118 4.89 20.90 -8.31
CA VAL A 118 3.63 20.52 -8.96
C VAL A 118 3.78 20.58 -10.49
N GLU A 119 4.37 21.65 -11.03
CA GLU A 119 4.59 21.81 -12.47
C GLU A 119 5.46 20.69 -13.07
N ASP A 120 6.58 20.36 -12.39
CA ASP A 120 7.49 19.29 -12.79
C ASP A 120 6.79 17.94 -12.80
N TYR A 121 5.99 17.63 -11.76
CA TYR A 121 5.22 16.40 -11.69
C TYR A 121 4.18 16.30 -12.82
N LEU A 122 3.38 17.35 -13.03
CA LEU A 122 2.37 17.39 -14.09
C LEU A 122 3.00 17.25 -15.48
N SER A 123 4.18 17.85 -15.69
CA SER A 123 4.94 17.72 -16.93
C SER A 123 5.48 16.31 -17.13
N ALA A 124 6.10 15.72 -16.10
CA ALA A 124 6.66 14.37 -16.15
C ALA A 124 5.58 13.31 -16.43
N GLU A 125 4.42 13.44 -15.80
CA GLU A 125 3.29 12.53 -15.98
C GLU A 125 2.43 12.86 -17.21
N SER A 126 2.76 13.93 -17.95
CA SER A 126 1.96 14.43 -19.09
C SER A 126 0.47 14.59 -18.73
N TYR A 127 0.20 15.10 -17.53
CA TYR A 127 -1.14 15.17 -16.95
C TYR A 127 -1.52 16.62 -16.63
N TYR A 128 -2.75 17.02 -17.00
CA TYR A 128 -3.30 18.31 -16.61
C TYR A 128 -4.82 18.27 -16.63
N GLN A 129 -5.44 18.85 -15.60
CA GLN A 129 -6.88 19.13 -15.52
C GLN A 129 -7.11 20.49 -14.87
N PRO A 130 -8.25 21.19 -15.09
CA PRO A 130 -8.49 22.49 -14.46
C PRO A 130 -8.33 22.51 -12.94
N ASP A 131 -8.71 21.41 -12.29
CA ASP A 131 -8.60 21.19 -10.84
C ASP A 131 -7.14 21.16 -10.35
N THR A 132 -6.15 20.84 -11.20
CA THR A 132 -4.73 20.78 -10.77
C THR A 132 -4.15 22.15 -10.39
N LYS A 133 -4.84 23.25 -10.75
CA LYS A 133 -4.43 24.61 -10.38
C LYS A 133 -4.40 24.86 -8.87
N GLU A 134 -5.22 24.14 -8.10
CA GLU A 134 -5.27 24.28 -6.65
C GLU A 134 -4.22 23.43 -5.92
N TRP A 135 -3.53 22.53 -6.64
CA TRP A 135 -2.59 21.59 -6.05
C TRP A 135 -1.40 22.24 -5.34
N PRO A 136 -0.82 23.37 -5.78
CA PRO A 136 0.28 23.98 -5.03
C PRO A 136 -0.15 24.41 -3.62
N GLU A 137 -1.27 25.10 -3.48
CA GLU A 137 -1.80 25.48 -2.18
C GLU A 137 -2.22 24.26 -1.35
N LYS A 138 -2.87 23.28 -2.00
CA LYS A 138 -3.28 22.04 -1.35
C LYS A 138 -2.08 21.27 -0.80
N LEU A 139 -1.00 21.13 -1.57
CA LEU A 139 0.20 20.40 -1.20
C LEU A 139 0.96 21.09 -0.08
N ARG A 140 1.08 22.44 -0.10
CA ARG A 140 1.64 23.20 1.03
C ARG A 140 0.88 22.89 2.33
N ASN A 141 -0.46 22.95 2.29
CA ASN A 141 -1.27 22.69 3.47
C ASN A 141 -1.18 21.25 3.97
N ASP A 142 -1.17 20.29 3.05
CA ASP A 142 -1.12 18.86 3.36
C ASP A 142 0.28 18.48 3.91
N LEU A 143 1.37 19.03 3.37
CA LEU A 143 2.72 18.83 3.89
C LEU A 143 2.96 19.51 5.22
N ALA A 144 2.44 20.71 5.44
CA ALA A 144 2.50 21.35 6.76
C ALA A 144 1.79 20.50 7.82
N ALA A 145 0.65 19.89 7.48
CA ALA A 145 -0.04 18.95 8.37
C ALA A 145 0.80 17.69 8.64
N PHE A 146 1.53 17.18 7.65
CA PHE A 146 2.42 16.03 7.83
C PHE A 146 3.61 16.39 8.73
N ILE A 147 4.25 17.53 8.51
CA ILE A 147 5.37 17.99 9.34
C ILE A 147 4.91 18.24 10.78
N GLN A 148 3.70 18.75 11.00
CA GLN A 148 3.13 18.85 12.35
C GLN A 148 2.99 17.46 12.99
N PHE A 149 2.50 16.45 12.27
CA PHE A 149 2.46 15.07 12.75
C PHE A 149 3.86 14.53 13.09
N TYR A 150 4.84 14.79 12.22
CA TYR A 150 6.25 14.42 12.44
C TYR A 150 6.78 14.98 13.77
N ILE A 151 6.48 16.25 14.06
CA ILE A 151 6.88 16.95 15.29
C ILE A 151 6.13 16.41 16.51
N ASP A 152 4.79 16.32 16.43
CA ASP A 152 3.93 15.94 17.57
C ASP A 152 4.31 14.58 18.15
N TYR A 153 4.72 13.66 17.28
CA TYR A 153 5.05 12.28 17.64
C TYR A 153 6.55 11.98 17.64
N ASN A 154 7.43 12.97 17.45
CA ASN A 154 8.88 12.77 17.37
C ASN A 154 9.26 11.59 16.46
N ILE A 155 8.76 11.61 15.22
CA ILE A 155 8.88 10.50 14.27
C ILE A 155 10.36 10.26 13.91
N VAL A 156 10.79 9.00 14.01
CA VAL A 156 12.10 8.54 13.53
C VAL A 156 11.87 7.47 12.46
N PRO A 157 12.05 7.81 11.17
CA PRO A 157 11.84 6.87 10.07
C PRO A 157 12.79 5.67 10.15
N LEU A 158 12.26 4.49 9.85
CA LEU A 158 13.01 3.24 9.71
C LEU A 158 13.00 2.77 8.26
N GLY A 159 11.87 2.86 7.56
CA GLY A 159 11.74 2.52 6.14
C GLY A 159 10.64 3.33 5.46
N ILE A 160 10.84 3.68 4.19
CA ILE A 160 9.96 4.51 3.36
C ILE A 160 9.73 3.78 2.02
N GLU A 161 8.47 3.70 1.59
CA GLU A 161 8.05 2.93 0.39
C GLU A 161 8.63 1.51 0.40
N TYR A 162 8.58 0.87 1.56
CA TYR A 162 9.26 -0.40 1.82
C TYR A 162 8.51 -1.56 1.19
N VAL A 163 9.09 -2.20 0.17
CA VAL A 163 8.40 -3.25 -0.59
C VAL A 163 8.57 -4.63 0.06
N LEU A 164 7.44 -5.30 0.36
CA LEU A 164 7.41 -6.63 0.94
C LEU A 164 6.40 -7.54 0.23
N LEU A 165 6.70 -8.84 0.24
CA LEU A 165 5.86 -9.92 -0.30
C LEU A 165 5.57 -10.96 0.78
N SER A 166 4.32 -11.40 0.87
CA SER A 166 3.85 -12.43 1.80
C SER A 166 3.73 -13.78 1.11
N GLU A 167 4.10 -14.86 1.80
CA GLU A 167 3.82 -16.24 1.42
C GLU A 167 2.33 -16.54 1.25
N ARG A 168 1.43 -15.65 1.68
CA ARG A 168 -0.01 -15.73 1.40
C ARG A 168 -0.39 -15.21 0.01
N GLY A 169 0.59 -14.87 -0.83
CA GLY A 169 0.36 -14.55 -2.25
C GLY A 169 -0.04 -13.09 -2.51
N TYR A 170 0.32 -12.18 -1.62
CA TYR A 170 0.12 -10.74 -1.81
C TYR A 170 1.38 -9.93 -1.51
N GLY A 171 1.40 -8.68 -1.96
CA GLY A 171 2.50 -7.76 -1.70
C GLY A 171 2.06 -6.30 -1.75
N THR A 172 2.85 -5.41 -1.16
CA THR A 172 2.63 -3.97 -1.23
C THR A 172 3.92 -3.20 -0.96
N LEU A 173 3.89 -1.91 -1.30
CA LEU A 173 4.82 -0.94 -0.75
C LEU A 173 4.18 -0.40 0.53
N ILE A 174 4.99 -0.28 1.58
CA ILE A 174 4.61 0.27 2.87
C ILE A 174 5.10 1.72 2.92
N ASP A 175 4.17 2.67 3.07
CA ASP A 175 4.49 4.10 2.99
C ASP A 175 5.55 4.53 4.01
N LEU A 176 5.35 4.18 5.30
CA LEU A 176 6.31 4.48 6.37
C LEU A 176 6.30 3.42 7.49
N VAL A 177 7.47 2.97 7.88
CA VAL A 177 7.73 2.31 9.17
C VAL A 177 8.61 3.22 10.01
N CYS A 178 8.23 3.48 11.26
CA CYS A 178 8.94 4.42 12.12
C CYS A 178 8.90 4.03 13.59
N ASN A 179 9.84 4.57 14.36
CA ASN A 179 9.66 4.73 15.80
C ASN A 179 8.99 6.09 16.06
N MET A 180 8.12 6.15 17.07
CA MET A 180 7.40 7.37 17.45
C MET A 180 7.10 7.41 18.95
N THR A 181 6.85 8.60 19.48
CA THR A 181 6.46 8.83 20.87
C THR A 181 4.97 9.14 20.96
N ILE A 182 4.22 8.32 21.69
CA ILE A 182 2.81 8.57 22.01
C ILE A 182 2.63 8.92 23.48
N MET A 183 1.54 9.61 23.81
CA MET A 183 1.19 9.97 25.19
C MET A 183 0.14 8.99 25.74
N VAL A 184 0.51 8.19 26.74
CA VAL A 184 -0.38 7.20 27.38
C VAL A 184 -0.76 7.63 28.79
N ASP A 185 -1.87 7.13 29.32
CA ASP A 185 -2.23 7.36 30.72
C ASP A 185 -1.23 6.67 31.65
N GLY A 186 -0.82 7.38 32.69
CA GLY A 186 0.12 6.91 33.69
C GLY A 186 0.06 7.78 34.95
N PHE A 187 1.09 7.67 35.78
CA PHE A 187 1.19 8.40 37.04
C PHE A 187 2.45 9.26 37.05
N SER A 188 2.35 10.46 37.61
CA SER A 188 3.47 11.39 37.73
C SER A 188 4.42 10.96 38.85
N ASP A 189 5.70 10.83 38.52
CA ASP A 189 6.76 10.54 39.50
C ASP A 189 7.07 11.72 40.43
N THR A 190 6.66 12.93 40.05
CA THR A 190 7.01 14.17 40.76
C THR A 190 5.82 14.89 41.36
N GLN A 191 4.60 14.60 40.89
CA GLN A 191 3.40 15.26 41.36
C GLN A 191 2.46 14.28 42.05
N VAL A 192 2.03 14.66 43.26
CA VAL A 192 0.99 13.94 44.02
C VAL A 192 -0.28 14.79 44.13
N TYR A 193 -1.42 14.16 44.38
CA TYR A 193 -2.63 14.88 44.76
C TYR A 193 -2.37 15.63 46.08
N LYS A 194 -2.64 16.94 46.10
CA LYS A 194 -2.33 17.80 47.27
C LYS A 194 -3.44 17.78 48.34
N THR A 195 -4.67 17.42 47.96
CA THR A 195 -5.87 17.43 48.80
C THR A 195 -6.81 16.28 48.44
N GLY A 196 -7.83 16.04 49.27
CA GLY A 196 -8.85 15.03 49.03
C GLY A 196 -8.44 13.60 49.41
N PRO A 197 -9.30 12.59 49.13
CA PRO A 197 -9.09 11.20 49.54
C PRO A 197 -7.84 10.54 48.95
N ARG A 198 -7.37 11.03 47.80
CA ARG A 198 -6.16 10.53 47.11
C ARG A 198 -4.90 11.32 47.50
N LYS A 199 -4.96 12.19 48.51
CA LYS A 199 -3.82 13.04 48.91
C LYS A 199 -2.57 12.20 49.19
N GLY A 200 -1.45 12.60 48.60
CA GLY A 200 -0.18 11.88 48.69
C GLY A 200 0.02 10.76 47.67
N MET A 201 -1.02 10.35 46.94
CA MET A 201 -0.88 9.43 45.81
C MET A 201 -0.35 10.17 44.56
N PRO A 202 0.45 9.53 43.70
CA PRO A 202 0.84 10.06 42.40
C PRO A 202 -0.36 10.54 41.59
N LYS A 203 -0.22 11.69 40.92
CA LYS A 203 -1.26 12.21 40.04
C LYS A 203 -1.32 11.41 38.75
N GLU A 204 -2.53 11.09 38.30
CA GLU A 204 -2.75 10.63 36.93
C GLU A 204 -2.34 11.74 35.94
N CYS A 205 -1.53 11.38 34.95
CA CYS A 205 -1.11 12.28 33.89
C CYS A 205 -0.80 11.49 32.61
N LYS A 206 -0.54 12.20 31.52
CA LYS A 206 -0.02 11.60 30.30
C LYS A 206 1.51 11.46 30.40
N ILE A 207 2.04 10.29 30.09
CA ILE A 207 3.48 10.01 30.03
C ILE A 207 3.89 9.57 28.62
N PRO A 208 5.10 9.92 28.16
CA PRO A 208 5.58 9.50 26.85
C PRO A 208 5.89 8.00 26.84
N ARG A 209 5.49 7.32 25.76
CA ARG A 209 5.85 5.94 25.44
C ARG A 209 6.39 5.88 24.01
N HIS A 210 7.57 5.29 23.84
CA HIS A 210 8.12 5.01 22.53
C HIS A 210 7.54 3.72 21.98
N ILE A 211 7.11 3.76 20.73
CA ILE A 211 6.50 2.64 20.01
C ILE A 211 7.07 2.53 18.60
N ARG A 212 7.01 1.34 18.00
CA ARG A 212 7.23 1.12 16.58
C ARG A 212 5.88 1.02 15.86
N ALA A 213 5.72 1.76 14.78
CA ALA A 213 4.47 1.80 14.04
C ALA A 213 4.68 1.70 12.54
N ILE A 214 3.67 1.17 11.87
CA ILE A 214 3.48 1.26 10.42
C ILE A 214 2.41 2.31 10.14
N ILE A 215 2.71 3.24 9.23
CA ILE A 215 1.84 4.37 8.90
C ILE A 215 1.52 4.32 7.40
N ASN A 216 0.24 4.32 7.06
CA ASN A 216 -0.22 4.44 5.68
C ASN A 216 -0.92 5.79 5.46
N PHE A 217 -0.44 6.56 4.48
CA PHE A 217 -0.86 7.92 4.18
C PHE A 217 -2.04 7.93 3.21
N LYS A 218 -3.07 8.70 3.55
CA LYS A 218 -4.22 8.95 2.67
C LYS A 218 -4.31 10.43 2.34
N SER A 219 -4.49 10.77 1.06
CA SER A 219 -4.68 12.16 0.60
C SER A 219 -6.11 12.67 0.82
N GLY A 220 -7.06 11.78 1.11
CA GLY A 220 -8.45 12.10 1.38
C GLY A 220 -8.67 12.67 2.79
N ARG A 221 -9.52 13.70 2.88
CA ARG A 221 -9.76 14.46 4.12
C ARG A 221 -10.93 13.96 4.97
N HIS A 222 -11.74 13.04 4.43
CA HIS A 222 -13.02 12.62 5.01
C HIS A 222 -12.93 11.51 6.07
N GLY A 223 -11.74 11.26 6.61
CA GLY A 223 -11.48 10.20 7.58
C GLY A 223 -11.11 8.86 6.92
N PHE A 224 -11.24 7.79 7.70
CA PHE A 224 -10.80 6.45 7.32
C PHE A 224 -11.96 5.47 7.35
N TYR A 225 -12.02 4.62 6.33
CA TYR A 225 -12.99 3.56 6.20
C TYR A 225 -12.42 2.23 6.67
N ARG A 226 -13.30 1.24 6.81
CA ARG A 226 -12.94 -0.08 7.31
C ARG A 226 -11.95 -0.80 6.40
N THR A 227 -12.08 -0.61 5.08
CA THR A 227 -11.08 -1.06 4.09
C THR A 227 -9.68 -0.47 4.30
N ASN A 228 -9.54 0.72 4.92
CA ASN A 228 -8.23 1.24 5.29
C ASN A 228 -7.63 0.44 6.45
N GLY A 229 -8.43 0.13 7.49
CA GLY A 229 -7.99 -0.76 8.56
C GLY A 229 -7.60 -2.15 8.03
N LEU A 230 -8.36 -2.69 7.09
CA LEU A 230 -8.04 -3.98 6.46
C LEU A 230 -6.69 -3.94 5.72
N GLN A 231 -6.38 -2.83 5.04
CA GLN A 231 -5.08 -2.64 4.41
C GLN A 231 -3.96 -2.59 5.46
N LEU A 232 -4.15 -1.82 6.54
CA LEU A 232 -3.15 -1.69 7.61
C LEU A 232 -2.88 -3.01 8.33
N GLU A 233 -3.92 -3.78 8.64
CA GLU A 233 -3.76 -5.07 9.29
C GLU A 233 -3.04 -6.08 8.39
N ALA A 234 -3.29 -6.04 7.08
CA ALA A 234 -2.55 -6.86 6.12
C ALA A 234 -1.09 -6.41 5.95
N GLU A 235 -0.80 -5.10 6.04
CA GLU A 235 0.55 -4.54 6.08
C GLU A 235 1.29 -4.92 7.38
N HIS A 236 0.59 -4.88 8.53
CA HIS A 236 1.11 -5.29 9.83
C HIS A 236 1.55 -6.76 9.81
N GLN A 237 0.67 -7.67 9.38
CA GLN A 237 1.01 -9.09 9.29
C GLN A 237 2.10 -9.37 8.25
N LEU A 238 2.11 -8.62 7.13
CA LEU A 238 3.17 -8.72 6.12
C LEU A 238 4.54 -8.32 6.71
N TRP A 239 4.55 -7.26 7.54
CA TRP A 239 5.75 -6.82 8.24
C TRP A 239 6.25 -7.89 9.20
N GLU A 240 5.39 -8.40 10.10
CA GLU A 240 5.79 -9.41 11.10
C GLU A 240 6.22 -10.73 10.46
N GLU A 241 5.66 -11.09 9.29
CA GLU A 241 6.11 -12.25 8.52
C GLU A 241 7.56 -12.09 8.02
N ASN A 242 7.94 -10.89 7.58
CA ASN A 242 9.29 -10.61 7.06
C ASN A 242 10.29 -10.22 8.17
N PHE A 243 9.79 -9.71 9.30
CA PHE A 243 10.55 -9.20 10.44
C PHE A 243 9.96 -9.66 11.79
N PRO A 244 9.95 -10.97 12.08
CA PRO A 244 9.38 -11.49 13.33
C PRO A 244 10.15 -11.02 14.58
N ASP A 245 11.40 -10.60 14.39
CA ASP A 245 12.27 -10.01 15.41
C ASP A 245 12.00 -8.52 15.68
N LEU A 246 11.21 -7.86 14.82
CA LEU A 246 10.87 -6.43 14.92
C LEU A 246 9.36 -6.21 14.89
N PRO A 247 8.62 -6.69 15.91
CA PRO A 247 7.16 -6.53 15.95
C PRO A 247 6.76 -5.06 16.00
N LEU A 248 5.52 -4.79 15.56
CA LEU A 248 4.92 -3.46 15.58
C LEU A 248 4.04 -3.32 16.84
N ASP A 249 3.98 -2.11 17.38
CA ASP A 249 3.09 -1.76 18.48
C ASP A 249 1.79 -1.13 17.98
N ALA A 250 1.79 -0.57 16.76
CA ALA A 250 0.65 0.12 16.17
C ALA A 250 0.63 0.07 14.64
N ALA A 251 -0.59 0.06 14.07
CA ALA A 251 -0.84 0.12 12.64
C ALA A 251 -1.82 1.26 12.33
N CYS A 252 -1.32 2.36 11.78
CA CYS A 252 -2.04 3.62 11.75
C CYS A 252 -2.29 4.16 10.34
N ASN A 253 -3.45 4.79 10.14
CA ASN A 253 -3.64 5.71 9.03
C ASN A 253 -3.38 7.16 9.44
N TRP A 254 -2.84 7.92 8.49
CA TRP A 254 -2.69 9.37 8.57
C TRP A 254 -3.33 10.04 7.35
N SER A 255 -3.96 11.20 7.55
CA SER A 255 -4.38 12.08 6.44
C SER A 255 -4.48 13.55 6.85
N PRO A 256 -4.30 14.51 5.92
CA PRO A 256 -4.44 15.92 6.25
C PRO A 256 -5.91 16.29 6.52
N LYS A 257 -6.13 17.27 7.42
CA LYS A 257 -7.44 17.92 7.60
C LYS A 257 -7.51 19.23 6.82
N GLU A 258 -8.71 19.74 6.63
CA GLU A 258 -8.93 21.13 6.26
C GLU A 258 -8.72 22.03 7.48
N TRP A 259 -7.47 22.45 7.68
CA TRP A 259 -7.11 23.34 8.77
C TRP A 259 -7.18 24.81 8.31
N ARG A 260 -7.56 25.70 9.23
CA ARG A 260 -7.67 27.16 9.00
C ARG A 260 -7.04 27.98 10.13
N GLY A 261 -6.51 27.31 11.15
CA GLY A 261 -5.87 27.93 12.31
C GLY A 261 -4.36 28.09 12.12
N GLU A 262 -3.68 28.57 13.15
CA GLU A 262 -2.22 28.76 13.15
C GLU A 262 -1.44 27.44 13.22
N THR A 263 -2.08 26.37 13.69
CA THR A 263 -1.48 25.03 13.79
C THR A 263 -2.10 24.10 12.75
N PRO A 264 -1.31 23.51 11.84
CA PRO A 264 -1.78 22.47 10.93
C PRO A 264 -2.37 21.29 11.69
N THR A 265 -3.41 20.66 11.14
CA THR A 265 -4.03 19.49 11.79
C THR A 265 -4.26 18.35 10.80
N TYR A 266 -4.36 17.15 11.36
CA TYR A 266 -4.47 15.90 10.61
C TYR A 266 -5.43 14.93 11.31
N ASN A 267 -5.86 13.92 10.56
CA ASN A 267 -6.50 12.73 11.08
C ASN A 267 -5.43 11.69 11.37
N PHE A 268 -5.56 11.01 12.50
CA PHE A 268 -4.68 9.91 12.88
C PHE A 268 -5.52 8.83 13.55
N LYS A 269 -5.44 7.60 13.05
CA LYS A 269 -6.19 6.48 13.61
C LYS A 269 -5.30 5.25 13.66
N ASP A 270 -5.19 4.67 14.85
CA ASP A 270 -4.67 3.33 15.09
C ASP A 270 -5.78 2.29 14.86
N TRP A 271 -5.47 1.21 14.14
CA TRP A 271 -6.37 0.11 13.83
C TRP A 271 -6.03 -1.18 14.59
N THR A 272 -5.02 -1.14 15.46
CA THR A 272 -4.58 -2.32 16.23
C THR A 272 -5.74 -2.91 17.02
N GLY A 273 -6.12 -4.15 16.68
CA GLY A 273 -7.22 -4.87 17.29
C GLY A 273 -8.62 -4.56 16.75
N ASP A 274 -8.79 -3.58 15.85
CA ASP A 274 -10.08 -3.27 15.21
C ASP A 274 -10.42 -4.27 14.07
N ILE A 275 -9.41 -4.80 13.41
CA ILE A 275 -9.52 -5.75 12.29
C ILE A 275 -8.90 -7.08 12.70
N THR A 276 -9.55 -8.18 12.34
CA THR A 276 -9.08 -9.52 12.70
C THR A 276 -8.22 -10.12 11.59
N THR A 277 -7.25 -10.95 11.96
CA THR A 277 -6.44 -11.73 11.02
C THR A 277 -7.30 -12.59 10.10
N ALA A 278 -8.34 -13.22 10.65
CA ALA A 278 -9.26 -14.07 9.89
C ALA A 278 -9.96 -13.31 8.74
N GLU A 279 -10.22 -12.02 8.93
CA GLU A 279 -10.82 -11.21 7.88
C GLU A 279 -9.84 -10.88 6.75
N VAL A 280 -8.60 -10.53 7.09
CA VAL A 280 -7.53 -10.38 6.09
C VAL A 280 -7.36 -11.66 5.30
N ASP A 281 -7.28 -12.81 5.98
CA ASP A 281 -7.12 -14.11 5.34
C ASP A 281 -8.28 -14.44 4.39
N ALA A 282 -9.52 -14.13 4.78
CA ALA A 282 -10.68 -14.32 3.92
C ALA A 282 -10.60 -13.47 2.64
N VAL A 283 -10.19 -12.19 2.76
CA VAL A 283 -10.04 -11.29 1.61
C VAL A 283 -8.91 -11.75 0.70
N MET A 284 -7.76 -12.17 1.25
CA MET A 284 -6.63 -12.67 0.46
C MET A 284 -6.97 -13.98 -0.25
N THR A 285 -7.70 -14.89 0.41
CA THR A 285 -8.19 -16.13 -0.19
C THR A 285 -9.12 -15.84 -1.38
N LEU A 286 -10.04 -14.89 -1.23
CA LEU A 286 -10.91 -14.47 -2.33
C LEU A 286 -10.12 -13.83 -3.48
N ALA A 287 -9.11 -13.02 -3.16
CA ALA A 287 -8.27 -12.38 -4.17
C ALA A 287 -7.48 -13.40 -4.98
N ASP A 288 -6.97 -14.44 -4.34
CA ASP A 288 -6.25 -15.53 -5.00
C ASP A 288 -7.13 -16.29 -6.02
N ILE A 289 -8.36 -16.61 -5.62
CA ILE A 289 -9.36 -17.29 -6.46
C ILE A 289 -9.80 -16.37 -7.62
N ARG A 290 -10.09 -15.10 -7.32
CA ARG A 290 -10.69 -14.17 -8.29
C ARG A 290 -9.68 -13.56 -9.24
N TYR A 291 -8.41 -13.45 -8.84
CA TYR A 291 -7.44 -12.57 -9.47
C TYR A 291 -6.16 -13.29 -9.89
N ALA A 292 -5.33 -13.76 -8.94
CA ALA A 292 -4.04 -14.38 -9.26
C ALA A 292 -4.20 -15.55 -10.24
N SER A 293 -5.07 -16.52 -9.89
CA SER A 293 -5.35 -17.70 -10.71
C SER A 293 -5.88 -17.36 -12.11
N LYS A 294 -6.67 -16.28 -12.21
CA LYS A 294 -7.21 -15.82 -13.50
C LYS A 294 -6.18 -15.06 -14.33
N ALA A 295 -5.30 -14.31 -13.70
CA ALA A 295 -4.23 -13.58 -14.36
C ALA A 295 -3.22 -14.57 -14.97
N GLU A 296 -2.84 -15.60 -14.21
CA GLU A 296 -1.93 -16.67 -14.64
C GLU A 296 -2.45 -17.44 -15.87
N SER A 297 -3.76 -17.68 -15.95
CA SER A 297 -4.39 -18.44 -17.04
C SER A 297 -4.79 -17.61 -18.26
N LYS A 298 -4.70 -16.27 -18.18
CA LYS A 298 -5.15 -15.39 -19.27
C LYS A 298 -4.04 -15.11 -20.28
N THR A 299 -4.42 -15.02 -21.55
CA THR A 299 -3.55 -14.55 -22.62
C THR A 299 -3.72 -13.04 -22.82
N TYR A 300 -2.60 -12.34 -22.95
CA TYR A 300 -2.54 -10.90 -23.12
C TYR A 300 -1.95 -10.55 -24.48
N THR A 301 -2.43 -9.46 -25.07
CA THR A 301 -1.79 -8.90 -26.25
C THR A 301 -0.64 -8.01 -25.79
N SER A 302 0.58 -8.37 -26.18
CA SER A 302 1.75 -7.51 -26.04
C SER A 302 2.17 -6.99 -27.41
N ILE A 303 2.74 -5.79 -27.42
CA ILE A 303 3.33 -5.19 -28.62
C ILE A 303 4.76 -4.79 -28.26
N GLY A 304 5.75 -5.35 -28.96
CA GLY A 304 7.16 -5.06 -28.70
C GLY A 304 8.12 -5.73 -29.68
N GLY A 305 9.32 -5.17 -29.80
CA GLY A 305 10.32 -5.54 -30.80
C GLY A 305 10.47 -4.47 -31.88
N THR A 306 11.14 -4.82 -32.98
CA THR A 306 11.37 -3.93 -34.12
C THR A 306 10.62 -4.45 -35.33
N PHE A 307 9.85 -3.58 -35.97
CA PHE A 307 9.31 -3.85 -37.31
C PHE A 307 10.27 -3.25 -38.34
N SER A 308 10.70 -4.05 -39.31
CA SER A 308 11.40 -3.57 -40.49
C SER A 308 10.46 -3.50 -41.68
N ILE A 309 10.63 -2.50 -42.55
CA ILE A 309 9.96 -2.45 -43.85
C ILE A 309 10.30 -3.69 -44.72
N ALA A 310 11.43 -4.32 -44.46
CA ALA A 310 11.81 -5.59 -45.07
C ALA A 310 10.85 -6.74 -44.70
N ASP A 311 10.19 -6.67 -43.54
CA ASP A 311 9.28 -7.69 -43.03
C ASP A 311 7.80 -7.40 -43.37
N ARG A 312 7.54 -6.49 -44.33
CA ARG A 312 6.17 -6.06 -44.66
C ARG A 312 5.23 -7.21 -44.99
N ASP A 313 5.75 -8.28 -45.59
CA ASP A 313 4.96 -9.46 -45.99
C ASP A 313 4.57 -10.32 -44.78
N GLN A 314 5.31 -10.23 -43.68
CA GLN A 314 4.95 -10.85 -42.39
C GLN A 314 3.96 -10.00 -41.59
N GLY A 315 3.68 -8.77 -42.04
CA GLY A 315 2.86 -7.80 -41.34
C GLY A 315 3.36 -7.53 -39.92
N LEU A 316 2.44 -7.25 -39.01
CA LEU A 316 2.76 -6.95 -37.61
C LEU A 316 2.93 -8.21 -36.73
N SER A 317 2.93 -9.40 -37.31
CA SER A 317 2.98 -10.66 -36.55
C SER A 317 4.27 -10.83 -35.73
N GLY A 318 5.39 -10.23 -36.16
CA GLY A 318 6.65 -10.25 -35.41
C GLY A 318 6.66 -9.39 -34.14
N VAL A 319 5.81 -8.36 -34.10
CA VAL A 319 5.76 -7.37 -33.01
C VAL A 319 4.50 -7.44 -32.16
N ILE A 320 3.40 -8.01 -32.67
CA ILE A 320 2.15 -8.26 -31.92
C ILE A 320 2.13 -9.72 -31.50
N ARG A 321 2.07 -9.98 -30.19
CA ARG A 321 2.05 -11.34 -29.62
C ARG A 321 0.84 -11.53 -28.72
N LYS A 322 0.41 -12.78 -28.61
CA LYS A 322 -0.55 -13.25 -27.61
C LYS A 322 0.18 -14.21 -26.70
N GLU A 323 0.49 -13.78 -25.49
CA GLU A 323 1.33 -14.52 -24.55
C GLU A 323 0.72 -14.48 -23.14
N GLY A 324 1.03 -15.50 -22.33
CA GLY A 324 0.70 -15.50 -20.90
C GLY A 324 1.67 -14.62 -20.10
N ILE A 325 1.36 -14.36 -18.83
CA ILE A 325 2.25 -13.56 -17.96
C ILE A 325 3.62 -14.24 -17.81
N SER A 326 3.64 -15.56 -17.61
CA SER A 326 4.89 -16.32 -17.46
C SER A 326 5.76 -16.27 -18.72
N GLU A 327 5.16 -16.34 -19.91
CA GLU A 327 5.88 -16.22 -21.18
C GLU A 327 6.43 -14.80 -21.37
N TYR A 328 5.61 -13.78 -21.11
CA TYR A 328 6.03 -12.38 -21.20
C TYR A 328 7.21 -12.07 -20.27
N VAL A 329 7.12 -12.48 -19.01
CA VAL A 329 8.19 -12.31 -18.02
C VAL A 329 9.41 -13.13 -18.43
N GLY A 330 9.25 -14.42 -18.75
CA GLY A 330 10.35 -15.29 -19.18
C GLY A 330 11.12 -14.73 -20.36
N LYS A 331 10.42 -14.19 -21.37
CA LYS A 331 11.03 -13.52 -22.52
C LYS A 331 11.81 -12.26 -22.14
N LYS A 332 11.26 -11.42 -21.24
CA LYS A 332 11.92 -10.19 -20.78
C LYS A 332 13.26 -10.48 -20.10
N PHE A 333 13.39 -11.65 -19.49
CA PHE A 333 14.58 -12.08 -18.76
C PHE A 333 15.41 -13.15 -19.49
N GLY A 334 15.04 -13.55 -20.72
CA GLY A 334 15.81 -14.52 -21.51
C GLY A 334 15.66 -15.99 -21.07
N TYR A 335 14.64 -16.33 -20.27
CA TYR A 335 14.40 -17.68 -19.73
C TYR A 335 13.26 -18.44 -20.43
N ALA A 336 12.81 -18.00 -21.61
CA ALA A 336 11.69 -18.65 -22.31
C ALA A 336 12.06 -20.08 -22.75
N SER A 337 11.79 -21.08 -21.90
CA SER A 337 11.63 -22.49 -22.28
C SER A 337 10.13 -22.83 -22.33
N PRO A 338 9.66 -23.62 -23.31
CA PRO A 338 8.28 -24.10 -23.40
C PRO A 338 7.81 -24.99 -22.23
N ASP A 339 8.72 -25.42 -21.36
CA ASP A 339 8.52 -26.53 -20.42
C ASP A 339 8.24 -26.08 -18.97
N MET A 340 7.48 -25.01 -18.77
CA MET A 340 7.04 -24.61 -17.43
C MET A 340 5.75 -25.37 -17.08
N GLU A 341 5.86 -26.43 -16.27
CA GLU A 341 4.70 -27.19 -15.81
C GLU A 341 3.70 -26.31 -15.02
N PRO A 342 2.38 -26.53 -15.17
CA PRO A 342 1.36 -25.82 -14.41
C PRO A 342 1.45 -26.12 -12.91
N ILE A 343 1.12 -25.11 -12.09
CA ILE A 343 1.17 -25.17 -10.63
C ILE A 343 0.21 -26.25 -10.09
N VAL A 344 0.74 -27.21 -9.30
CA VAL A 344 -0.03 -27.91 -8.27
C VAL A 344 0.11 -27.11 -6.97
N ARG A 345 -0.91 -26.30 -6.65
CA ARG A 345 -0.92 -25.56 -5.39
C ARG A 345 -1.05 -26.58 -4.25
N PRO A 346 -0.39 -26.39 -3.10
CA PRO A 346 -0.82 -27.09 -1.89
C PRO A 346 -2.29 -26.75 -1.72
N SER A 347 -3.15 -27.76 -1.77
CA SER A 347 -4.53 -27.61 -1.30
C SER A 347 -4.41 -27.03 0.11
N ALA A 348 -4.82 -25.78 0.29
CA ALA A 348 -5.26 -25.33 1.60
C ALA A 348 -6.47 -26.21 1.89
N ALA A 349 -6.23 -27.38 2.47
CA ALA A 349 -7.25 -28.13 3.14
C ALA A 349 -7.67 -27.21 4.29
N ALA A 350 -8.70 -26.40 4.02
CA ALA A 350 -9.48 -25.81 5.08
C ALA A 350 -9.77 -26.97 6.06
N PRO A 351 -9.51 -26.81 7.36
CA PRO A 351 -9.99 -27.80 8.32
C PRO A 351 -11.47 -27.99 8.01
N VAL A 352 -11.87 -29.22 7.72
CA VAL A 352 -13.27 -29.57 7.54
C VAL A 352 -13.94 -29.12 8.83
N ILE A 353 -14.67 -28.00 8.76
CA ILE A 353 -15.57 -27.60 9.82
C ILE A 353 -16.62 -28.70 9.79
N SER A 354 -16.50 -29.65 10.72
CA SER A 354 -17.56 -30.62 10.97
C SER A 354 -18.84 -29.83 11.16
N GLU A 355 -19.85 -30.10 10.34
CA GLU A 355 -21.18 -29.52 10.51
C GLU A 355 -21.57 -29.63 11.99
N PRO A 356 -22.01 -28.54 12.63
CA PRO A 356 -22.61 -28.68 13.95
C PRO A 356 -23.85 -29.56 13.76
N THR A 357 -23.81 -30.77 14.33
CA THR A 357 -24.97 -31.62 14.45
C THR A 357 -26.02 -30.84 15.25
N SER A 358 -26.95 -30.20 14.55
CA SER A 358 -28.12 -29.59 15.16
C SER A 358 -28.99 -30.72 15.68
N ASN A 359 -28.88 -31.03 16.97
CA ASN A 359 -29.97 -31.71 17.64
C ASN A 359 -31.17 -30.74 17.61
N PRO A 360 -32.33 -31.15 17.07
CA PRO A 360 -33.52 -30.32 17.12
C PRO A 360 -33.87 -30.06 18.60
N LEU A 361 -34.09 -28.79 18.92
CA LEU A 361 -34.63 -28.41 20.23
C LEU A 361 -36.01 -29.06 20.40
N PRO A 362 -36.29 -29.70 21.55
CA PRO A 362 -37.64 -30.21 21.82
C PRO A 362 -38.61 -29.03 21.93
N PHE A 363 -39.75 -29.17 21.25
CA PHE A 363 -40.87 -28.23 21.24
C PHE A 363 -41.44 -27.94 22.63
#